data_AF-A0A848SUI3-F1
#
_entry.id   AF-A0A848SUI3-F1
#
_cell.length_a   1.000
_cell.length_b   1.000
_cell.length_c   1.000
_cell.angle_alpha   90.00
_cell.angle_beta   90.00
_cell.angle_gamma   90.00
#
_symmetry.space_group_name_H-M   'P 1'
#
loop_
_entity.id
_entity.type
_entity.pdbx_description
1 polymer ?
#
loop_
_entity_poly.entity_id
_entity_poly.type
_entity_poly.pdbx_seq_one_letter_code
_entity_poly.pdbx_strand_id
1 'polypeptide(L)'
;MRLSLDARAQRLVRRLPRTTIYSALEILLLTVLAVQCARLVWAVVTPVGPLGDWRSDGGMTVLATPDSAYFESFDPFFRLEGGGAVVVTDLNLQLFGIREDRATGRGSAIIATPDGEQNSYLVGDEVMPGVILHAVDFDSITIERGGVRETVFLDQSSAPPVPSTAAAAPVIAPTATPSRTAPAQATTPQTVTPSQLARGTQISPRREGNRLTGIILQPTDDGSALASAGFQPGDVIVAIDGEPIQDMGQAATFATRMASGNAMVQVERGGETVSVRARVAQ
;
A
#
# COMPACT_ATOMS: atom_id res chain seq x y z
N MET A 1 60.81 13.30 -28.27
CA MET A 1 61.59 14.46 -27.79
C MET A 1 62.59 13.99 -26.75
N ARG A 2 63.89 14.03 -27.05
CA ARG A 2 64.95 13.74 -26.07
C ARG A 2 65.42 15.06 -25.49
N LEU A 3 65.19 15.28 -24.20
CA LEU A 3 65.66 16.48 -23.49
C LEU A 3 67.20 16.39 -23.37
N SER A 4 67.92 17.09 -24.24
CA SER A 4 69.37 17.23 -24.14
C SER A 4 69.70 18.29 -23.09
N LEU A 5 70.15 17.85 -21.92
CA LEU A 5 70.67 18.73 -20.87
C LEU A 5 71.95 19.43 -21.37
N ASP A 6 71.92 20.76 -21.30
CA ASP A 6 72.91 21.68 -21.83
C ASP A 6 74.34 21.41 -21.29
N ALA A 7 75.37 21.56 -22.12
CA ALA A 7 76.75 21.17 -21.80
C ALA A 7 77.34 21.93 -20.59
N ARG A 8 76.77 23.10 -20.29
CA ARG A 8 77.10 23.91 -19.11
C ARG A 8 76.53 23.32 -17.82
N ALA A 9 75.33 22.75 -17.86
CA ALA A 9 74.71 22.09 -16.72
C ALA A 9 75.50 20.84 -16.31
N GLN A 10 75.97 20.05 -17.29
CA GLN A 10 76.78 18.85 -17.04
C GLN A 10 78.14 19.14 -16.38
N ARG A 11 78.79 20.28 -16.71
CA ARG A 11 80.05 20.69 -16.08
C ARG A 11 79.88 21.15 -14.64
N LEU A 12 78.77 21.80 -14.32
CA LEU A 12 78.46 22.19 -12.94
C LEU A 12 78.20 20.95 -12.07
N VAL A 13 77.40 20.00 -12.58
CA VAL A 13 77.06 18.75 -11.86
C VAL A 13 78.30 17.90 -11.56
N ARG A 14 79.32 17.92 -12.41
CA ARG A 14 80.59 17.19 -12.19
C ARG A 14 81.51 17.81 -11.13
N ARG A 15 81.29 19.07 -10.75
CA ARG A 15 82.11 19.80 -9.75
C ARG A 15 81.52 19.77 -8.34
N LEU A 16 80.28 19.33 -8.17
CA LEU A 16 79.75 19.08 -6.84
C LEU A 16 80.39 17.79 -6.28
N PRO A 17 81.00 17.84 -5.08
CA PRO A 17 81.44 16.63 -4.41
C PRO A 17 80.27 15.65 -4.36
N ARG A 18 80.51 14.38 -4.68
CA ARG A 18 79.45 13.34 -4.61
C ARG A 18 78.76 13.36 -3.24
N THR A 19 79.53 13.57 -2.17
CA THR A 19 79.01 13.78 -0.81
C THR A 19 78.06 14.97 -0.74
N THR A 20 78.36 16.11 -1.37
CA THR A 20 77.45 17.26 -1.43
C THR A 20 76.19 16.99 -2.23
N ILE A 21 76.26 16.20 -3.31
CA ILE A 21 75.06 15.78 -4.07
C ILE A 21 74.20 14.84 -3.21
N TYR A 22 74.82 13.86 -2.54
CA TYR A 22 74.11 12.95 -1.64
C TYR A 22 73.57 13.67 -0.40
N SER A 23 74.32 14.59 0.21
CA SER A 23 73.88 15.42 1.33
C SER A 23 72.79 16.41 0.92
N ALA A 24 72.88 16.99 -0.28
CA ALA A 24 71.79 17.82 -0.80
C ALA A 24 70.53 16.99 -1.05
N LEU A 25 70.67 15.77 -1.56
CA LEU A 25 69.57 14.83 -1.76
C LEU A 25 69.00 14.31 -0.43
N GLU A 26 69.84 14.09 0.57
CA GLU A 26 69.45 13.72 1.93
C GLU A 26 68.68 14.84 2.61
N ILE A 27 69.18 16.08 2.55
CA ILE A 27 68.48 17.26 3.08
C ILE A 27 67.15 17.45 2.34
N LEU A 28 67.12 17.27 1.01
CA LEU A 28 65.89 17.31 0.23
C LEU A 28 64.89 16.25 0.70
N LEU A 29 65.32 14.99 0.85
CA LEU A 29 64.48 13.89 1.34
C LEU A 29 63.96 14.14 2.76
N LEU A 30 64.81 14.60 3.66
CA LEU A 30 64.43 14.95 5.04
C LEU A 30 63.42 16.11 5.06
N THR A 31 63.60 17.11 4.18
CA THR A 31 62.68 18.23 4.06
C THR A 31 61.32 17.78 3.52
N VAL A 32 61.31 16.95 2.48
CA VAL A 32 60.08 16.34 1.94
C VAL A 32 59.38 15.49 3.01
N LEU A 33 60.13 14.65 3.72
CA LEU A 33 59.60 13.81 4.80
C LEU A 33 58.97 14.68 5.91
N ALA A 34 59.66 15.73 6.35
CA ALA A 34 59.16 16.66 7.37
C ALA A 34 57.86 17.32 6.93
N VAL A 35 57.76 17.76 5.66
CA VAL A 35 56.53 18.34 5.09
C VAL A 35 55.39 17.31 5.06
N GLN A 36 55.68 16.06 4.70
CA GLN A 36 54.66 15.00 4.68
C GLN A 36 54.17 14.65 6.09
N CYS A 37 55.08 14.55 7.06
CA CYS A 37 54.71 14.34 8.46
C CYS A 37 53.85 15.49 8.99
N ALA A 38 54.21 16.74 8.69
CA ALA A 38 53.41 17.90 9.07
C ALA A 38 52.02 17.87 8.42
N ARG A 39 51.93 17.50 7.14
CA ARG A 39 50.65 17.37 6.42
C ARG A 39 49.78 16.26 7.00
N LEU A 40 50.37 15.13 7.38
CA LEU A 40 49.66 14.00 7.98
C LEU A 40 49.14 14.37 9.37
N VAL A 41 49.98 15.01 10.21
CA VAL A 41 49.56 15.54 11.51
C VAL A 41 48.42 16.54 11.34
N TRP A 42 48.50 17.43 10.35
CA TRP A 42 47.42 18.36 10.05
C TRP A 42 46.13 17.65 9.62
N ALA A 43 46.20 16.64 8.76
CA ALA A 43 45.04 15.84 8.34
C ALA A 43 44.37 15.09 9.51
N VAL A 44 45.14 14.65 10.50
CA VAL A 44 44.63 13.95 11.69
C VAL A 44 44.06 14.93 12.72
N VAL A 45 44.69 16.10 12.92
CA VAL A 45 44.30 17.11 13.92
C VAL A 45 43.14 17.98 13.45
N THR A 46 43.06 18.28 12.15
CA THR A 46 41.86 18.83 11.53
C THR A 46 41.20 17.73 10.69
N PRO A 47 40.49 16.78 11.33
CA PRO A 47 39.67 15.86 10.57
C PRO A 47 38.53 16.71 9.98
N VAL A 48 38.69 17.14 8.74
CA VAL A 48 37.51 17.33 7.90
C VAL A 48 36.79 15.98 7.98
N GLY A 49 35.55 15.96 8.49
CA GLY A 49 34.74 14.74 8.52
C GLY A 49 34.59 14.15 7.12
N PRO A 50 33.78 13.09 6.89
CA PRO A 50 33.64 12.42 5.60
C PRO A 50 32.98 13.29 4.49
N LEU A 51 32.94 14.60 4.73
CA LEU A 51 32.09 15.68 4.28
C LEU A 51 33.00 16.84 3.84
N GLY A 52 34.11 16.55 3.15
CA GLY A 52 34.74 17.57 2.32
C GLY A 52 33.68 18.12 1.39
N ASP A 53 33.68 19.44 1.16
CA ASP A 53 32.80 20.16 0.23
C ASP A 53 32.62 19.27 -1.01
N TRP A 54 31.48 18.55 -1.11
CA TRP A 54 31.24 17.68 -2.25
C TRP A 54 31.01 18.63 -3.41
N ARG A 55 32.09 18.93 -4.12
CA ARG A 55 32.04 19.58 -5.40
C ARG A 55 32.14 18.46 -6.40
N SER A 56 31.01 18.18 -7.04
CA SER A 56 30.99 17.41 -8.27
C SER A 56 31.85 18.15 -9.31
N ASP A 57 33.15 17.86 -9.34
CA ASP A 57 34.07 18.38 -10.36
C ASP A 57 33.79 17.79 -11.76
N GLY A 58 32.85 16.85 -11.87
CA GLY A 58 32.08 16.66 -13.07
C GLY A 58 30.65 17.02 -12.71
N GLY A 59 30.15 18.17 -13.19
CA GLY A 59 28.71 18.38 -13.27
C GLY A 59 28.14 17.10 -13.84
N MET A 60 27.23 16.47 -13.11
CA MET A 60 26.45 15.34 -13.61
C MET A 60 26.05 15.76 -15.02
N THR A 61 26.61 15.12 -16.05
CA THR A 61 26.15 15.34 -17.42
C THR A 61 24.66 15.21 -17.29
N VAL A 62 23.93 16.31 -17.49
CA VAL A 62 22.48 16.33 -17.38
C VAL A 62 22.05 15.10 -18.13
N LEU A 63 21.59 14.08 -17.39
CA LEU A 63 21.13 12.85 -18.00
C LEU A 63 20.10 13.36 -18.99
N ALA A 64 20.40 13.17 -20.28
CA ALA A 64 19.53 13.59 -21.36
C ALA A 64 18.12 13.26 -20.92
N THR A 65 17.22 14.26 -20.98
CA THR A 65 15.83 14.19 -20.53
C THR A 65 15.37 12.75 -20.68
N PRO A 66 15.08 12.02 -19.58
CA PRO A 66 14.86 10.59 -19.65
C PRO A 66 13.84 10.36 -20.75
N ASP A 67 14.25 9.60 -21.77
CA ASP A 67 13.43 9.34 -22.94
C ASP A 67 12.19 8.61 -22.44
N SER A 68 11.11 9.35 -22.23
CA SER A 68 9.89 8.86 -21.57
C SER A 68 9.25 7.74 -22.39
N ALA A 69 9.60 7.63 -23.67
CA ALA A 69 9.23 6.51 -24.54
C ALA A 69 9.69 5.15 -23.98
N TYR A 70 10.84 5.09 -23.29
CA TYR A 70 11.30 3.84 -22.67
C TYR A 70 10.42 3.43 -21.49
N PHE A 71 9.92 4.39 -20.71
CA PHE A 71 9.03 4.13 -19.57
C PHE A 71 7.59 3.86 -19.99
N GLU A 72 7.16 4.32 -21.16
CA GLU A 72 5.86 3.95 -21.75
C GLU A 72 5.87 2.52 -22.32
N SER A 73 7.03 2.02 -22.75
CA SER A 73 7.14 0.68 -23.35
C SER A 73 7.18 -0.48 -22.35
N PHE A 74 7.47 -0.18 -21.08
CA PHE A 74 7.69 -1.19 -20.06
C PHE A 74 6.82 -0.91 -18.84
N ASP A 75 5.61 -1.47 -18.84
CA ASP A 75 4.73 -1.53 -17.67
C ASP A 75 5.04 -2.82 -16.87
N PRO A 76 5.73 -2.73 -15.71
CA PRO A 76 6.06 -3.91 -14.91
C PRO A 76 4.86 -4.47 -14.13
N PHE A 77 3.75 -3.74 -14.06
CA PHE A 77 2.55 -4.09 -13.30
C PHE A 77 1.46 -4.71 -14.18
N PHE A 78 1.34 -4.27 -15.43
CA PHE A 78 0.43 -4.84 -16.43
C PHE A 78 1.20 -5.40 -17.63
N ARG A 79 2.01 -6.44 -17.40
CA ARG A 79 2.53 -7.30 -18.47
C ARG A 79 1.37 -8.10 -19.08
N LEU A 80 0.56 -7.43 -19.90
CA LEU A 80 -0.41 -8.09 -20.77
C LEU A 80 0.38 -8.91 -21.80
N GLU A 81 0.45 -10.23 -21.59
CA GLU A 81 0.70 -11.17 -22.68
C GLU A 81 -0.41 -11.00 -23.72
N GLY A 82 -0.20 -10.07 -24.66
CA GLY A 82 -1.18 -9.68 -25.66
C GLY A 82 -1.77 -8.30 -25.39
N GLY A 83 -1.06 -7.26 -25.83
CA GLY A 83 -1.55 -5.89 -25.90
C GLY A 83 -2.67 -5.71 -26.93
N GLY A 84 -3.83 -6.31 -26.68
CA GLY A 84 -5.09 -5.89 -27.28
C GLY A 84 -5.75 -4.87 -26.35
N ALA A 85 -6.30 -3.79 -26.90
CA ALA A 85 -7.22 -2.95 -26.15
C ALA A 85 -8.31 -3.86 -25.55
N VAL A 86 -8.54 -3.78 -24.24
CA VAL A 86 -9.62 -4.51 -23.57
C VAL A 86 -10.93 -3.92 -24.09
N VAL A 87 -11.55 -4.60 -25.06
CA VAL A 87 -12.84 -4.22 -25.61
C VAL A 87 -13.91 -4.78 -24.68
N VAL A 88 -14.58 -3.90 -23.94
CA VAL A 88 -15.72 -4.30 -23.09
C VAL A 88 -16.88 -4.69 -24.00
N THR A 89 -17.58 -5.78 -23.68
CA THR A 89 -18.74 -6.20 -24.48
C THR A 89 -19.88 -5.19 -24.35
N ASP A 90 -20.54 -4.88 -25.47
CA ASP A 90 -21.84 -4.19 -25.48
C ASP A 90 -23.02 -5.18 -25.37
N LEU A 91 -22.75 -6.48 -25.30
CA LEU A 91 -23.80 -7.49 -25.21
C LEU A 91 -24.44 -7.47 -23.82
N ASN A 92 -25.77 -7.62 -23.75
CA ASN A 92 -26.51 -7.66 -22.48
C ASN A 92 -26.34 -9.02 -21.77
N LEU A 93 -25.09 -9.37 -21.45
CA LEU A 93 -24.73 -10.53 -20.66
C LEU A 93 -24.43 -10.10 -19.23
N GLN A 94 -24.94 -10.85 -18.27
CA GLN A 94 -24.60 -10.65 -16.86
C GLN A 94 -23.76 -11.82 -16.36
N LEU A 95 -22.58 -11.52 -15.85
CA LEU A 95 -21.71 -12.48 -15.20
C LEU A 95 -22.06 -12.52 -13.70
N PHE A 96 -22.42 -13.71 -13.21
CA PHE A 96 -22.82 -13.93 -11.82
C PHE A 96 -21.77 -14.67 -10.99
N GLY A 97 -20.92 -15.45 -11.64
CA GLY A 97 -19.94 -16.26 -10.94
C GLY A 97 -18.91 -16.84 -11.88
N ILE A 98 -17.72 -17.07 -11.35
CA ILE A 98 -16.58 -17.60 -12.05
C ILE A 98 -15.88 -18.60 -11.15
N ARG A 99 -15.44 -19.69 -11.75
CA ARG A 99 -14.59 -20.68 -11.10
C ARG A 99 -13.41 -20.90 -12.01
N GLU A 100 -12.28 -20.34 -11.62
CA GLU A 100 -11.02 -20.50 -12.31
C GLU A 100 -10.39 -21.85 -11.94
N ASP A 101 -9.95 -22.61 -12.93
CA ASP A 101 -9.10 -23.79 -12.74
C ASP A 101 -7.80 -23.60 -13.52
N ARG A 102 -6.78 -23.07 -12.83
CA ARG A 102 -5.43 -22.88 -13.38
C ARG A 102 -4.66 -24.19 -13.58
N ALA A 103 -5.09 -25.28 -12.95
CA ALA A 103 -4.39 -26.56 -13.05
C ALA A 103 -4.71 -27.28 -14.37
N THR A 104 -5.95 -27.14 -14.85
CA THR A 104 -6.41 -27.83 -16.07
C THR A 104 -6.84 -26.90 -17.20
N GLY A 105 -6.94 -25.59 -16.95
CA GLY A 105 -7.42 -24.61 -17.92
C GLY A 105 -8.94 -24.68 -18.16
N ARG A 106 -9.67 -25.46 -17.34
CA ARG A 106 -11.11 -25.69 -17.47
C ARG A 106 -11.91 -24.80 -16.53
N GLY A 107 -11.71 -23.50 -16.66
CA GLY A 107 -12.57 -22.53 -15.96
C GLY A 107 -14.03 -22.68 -16.38
N SER A 108 -14.94 -22.36 -15.47
CA SER A 108 -16.39 -22.30 -15.76
C SER A 108 -16.97 -20.99 -15.27
N ALA A 109 -17.87 -20.41 -16.05
CA ALA A 109 -18.55 -19.15 -15.72
C ALA A 109 -20.06 -19.34 -15.70
N ILE A 110 -20.73 -18.65 -14.78
CA ILE A 110 -22.18 -18.61 -14.68
C ILE A 110 -22.65 -17.31 -15.31
N ILE A 111 -23.31 -17.42 -16.45
CA ILE A 111 -23.68 -16.29 -17.31
C ILE A 111 -25.19 -16.30 -17.51
N ALA A 112 -25.84 -15.16 -17.35
CA ALA A 112 -27.21 -14.96 -17.81
C ALA A 112 -27.23 -14.34 -19.21
N THR A 113 -27.97 -14.98 -20.11
CA THR A 113 -28.23 -14.47 -21.46
C THR A 113 -29.29 -13.36 -21.43
N PRO A 114 -29.48 -12.58 -22.51
CA PRO A 114 -30.52 -11.55 -22.59
C PRO A 114 -31.94 -12.07 -22.37
N ASP A 115 -32.15 -13.38 -22.54
CA ASP A 115 -33.43 -14.07 -22.29
C ASP A 115 -33.71 -14.28 -20.79
N GLY A 116 -32.75 -13.96 -19.92
CA GLY A 116 -32.85 -14.09 -18.46
C GLY A 116 -32.54 -15.49 -17.92
N GLU A 117 -32.17 -16.45 -18.78
CA GLU A 117 -31.74 -17.78 -18.34
C GLU A 117 -30.27 -17.74 -17.88
N GLN A 118 -30.04 -18.17 -16.63
CA GLN A 118 -28.70 -18.26 -16.03
C GLN A 118 -28.18 -19.69 -16.13
N ASN A 119 -27.12 -19.90 -16.91
CA ASN A 119 -26.51 -21.21 -17.14
C ASN A 119 -25.00 -21.20 -16.84
N SER A 120 -24.43 -22.39 -16.61
CA SER A 120 -22.99 -22.57 -16.43
C SER A 120 -22.36 -23.02 -17.74
N TYR A 121 -21.35 -22.28 -18.19
CA TYR A 121 -20.59 -22.56 -19.42
C TYR A 121 -19.12 -22.84 -19.09
N LEU A 122 -18.53 -23.79 -19.79
CA LEU A 122 -17.09 -24.09 -19.74
C LEU A 122 -16.34 -23.27 -20.79
N VAL A 123 -15.04 -23.07 -20.59
CA VAL A 123 -14.17 -22.52 -21.63
C VAL A 123 -14.29 -23.35 -22.91
N GLY A 124 -14.65 -22.69 -24.02
CA GLY A 124 -14.92 -23.29 -25.33
C GLY A 124 -16.40 -23.49 -25.64
N ASP A 125 -17.30 -23.36 -24.67
CA ASP A 125 -18.73 -23.51 -24.89
C ASP A 125 -19.34 -22.28 -25.56
N GLU A 126 -20.38 -22.51 -26.37
CA GLU A 126 -21.19 -21.46 -26.97
C GLU A 126 -22.23 -20.96 -25.96
N VAL A 127 -22.14 -19.68 -25.59
CA VAL A 127 -23.01 -19.03 -24.60
C VAL A 127 -24.33 -18.59 -25.25
N MET A 128 -24.27 -18.18 -26.52
CA MET A 128 -25.39 -17.72 -27.34
C MET A 128 -24.98 -17.81 -28.82
N PRO A 129 -25.91 -17.89 -29.81
CA PRO A 129 -25.53 -18.02 -31.22
C PRO A 129 -24.42 -17.07 -31.69
N GLY A 130 -23.26 -17.64 -32.01
CA GLY A 130 -22.07 -16.91 -32.48
C GLY A 130 -21.20 -16.26 -31.41
N VAL A 131 -21.43 -16.58 -30.12
CA VAL A 131 -20.65 -16.09 -28.97
C VAL A 131 -20.09 -17.27 -28.18
N ILE A 132 -18.75 -17.40 -28.14
CA ILE A 132 -18.05 -18.50 -27.49
C ILE A 132 -17.29 -17.98 -26.26
N LEU A 133 -17.27 -18.73 -25.16
CA LEU A 133 -16.43 -18.42 -24.01
C LEU A 133 -14.97 -18.79 -24.30
N HIS A 134 -14.09 -17.79 -24.48
CA HIS A 134 -12.70 -18.00 -24.84
C HIS A 134 -11.79 -18.19 -23.62
N ALA A 135 -11.98 -17.41 -22.56
CA ALA A 135 -11.19 -17.50 -21.34
C ALA A 135 -12.00 -17.06 -20.11
N VAL A 136 -11.60 -17.59 -18.95
CA VAL A 136 -12.14 -17.20 -17.63
C VAL A 136 -10.98 -16.71 -16.79
N ASP A 137 -11.06 -15.45 -16.37
CA ASP A 137 -10.11 -14.76 -15.52
C ASP A 137 -10.67 -14.60 -14.10
N PHE A 138 -9.93 -13.90 -13.22
CA PHE A 138 -10.25 -13.80 -11.80
C PHE A 138 -11.50 -12.98 -11.46
N ASP A 139 -11.90 -12.04 -12.31
CA ASP A 139 -13.07 -11.15 -12.12
C ASP A 139 -13.86 -10.90 -13.41
N SER A 140 -13.43 -11.54 -14.50
CA SER A 140 -13.89 -11.26 -15.84
C SER A 140 -13.85 -12.52 -16.70
N ILE A 141 -14.63 -12.50 -17.77
CA ILE A 141 -14.58 -13.53 -18.81
C ILE A 141 -14.29 -12.86 -20.15
N THR A 142 -13.53 -13.55 -20.98
CA THR A 142 -13.32 -13.14 -22.38
C THR A 142 -14.20 -14.01 -23.26
N ILE A 143 -15.10 -13.38 -24.00
CA ILE A 143 -15.94 -14.00 -25.01
C ILE A 143 -15.41 -13.66 -26.41
N GLU A 144 -15.66 -14.52 -27.37
CA GLU A 144 -15.34 -14.30 -28.77
C GLU A 144 -16.62 -14.25 -29.60
N ARG A 145 -16.80 -13.15 -30.35
CA ARG A 145 -17.92 -12.94 -31.25
C ARG A 145 -17.41 -12.52 -32.62
N GLY A 146 -17.64 -13.36 -33.63
CA GLY A 146 -17.20 -13.08 -35.00
C GLY A 146 -15.69 -12.83 -35.14
N GLY A 147 -14.86 -13.48 -34.31
CA GLY A 147 -13.41 -13.31 -34.28
C GLY A 147 -12.90 -12.12 -33.45
N VAL A 148 -13.79 -11.33 -32.84
CA VAL A 148 -13.44 -10.24 -31.92
C VAL A 148 -13.55 -10.74 -30.49
N ARG A 149 -12.51 -10.50 -29.68
CA ARG A 149 -12.52 -10.80 -28.25
C ARG A 149 -13.05 -9.62 -27.47
N GLU A 150 -14.07 -9.88 -26.66
CA GLU A 150 -14.72 -8.89 -25.79
C GLU A 150 -14.70 -9.40 -24.34
N THR A 151 -14.61 -8.49 -23.38
CA THR A 151 -14.53 -8.82 -21.96
C THR A 151 -15.82 -8.45 -21.24
N VAL A 152 -16.30 -9.35 -20.37
CA VAL A 152 -17.45 -9.14 -19.47
C VAL A 152 -16.96 -9.20 -18.03
N PHE A 153 -17.28 -8.21 -17.22
CA PHE A 153 -16.89 -8.13 -15.81
C PHE A 153 -17.98 -8.66 -14.88
N LEU A 154 -17.58 -9.20 -13.74
CA LEU A 154 -18.47 -9.69 -12.69
C LEU A 154 -19.17 -8.52 -11.99
N ASP A 155 -20.50 -8.56 -11.92
CA ASP A 155 -21.26 -7.54 -11.18
C ASP A 155 -21.24 -7.83 -9.67
N GLN A 156 -20.37 -7.11 -8.96
CA GLN A 156 -20.23 -7.21 -7.50
C GLN A 156 -21.14 -6.24 -6.73
N SER A 157 -22.09 -5.59 -7.40
CA SER A 157 -22.97 -4.59 -6.79
C SER A 157 -24.14 -5.20 -6.00
N SER A 158 -24.27 -6.53 -6.02
CA SER A 158 -25.31 -7.26 -5.30
C SER A 158 -24.96 -7.38 -3.82
N ALA A 159 -25.50 -6.49 -2.99
CA ALA A 159 -25.50 -6.68 -1.54
C ALA A 159 -26.16 -8.04 -1.19
N PRO A 160 -25.60 -8.83 -0.26
CA PRO A 160 -26.18 -10.11 0.14
C PRO A 160 -27.65 -9.94 0.54
N PRO A 161 -28.56 -10.86 0.14
CA PRO A 161 -29.93 -10.83 0.63
C PRO A 161 -29.87 -10.98 2.14
N VAL A 162 -30.24 -9.91 2.87
CA VAL A 162 -30.45 -9.97 4.31
C VAL A 162 -31.55 -11.01 4.57
N PRO A 163 -31.27 -12.12 5.28
CA PRO A 163 -32.31 -13.09 5.58
C PRO A 163 -33.34 -12.44 6.50
N SER A 164 -34.56 -12.28 5.99
CA SER A 164 -35.73 -11.93 6.81
C SER A 164 -36.12 -13.14 7.64
N THR A 165 -35.46 -13.32 8.79
CA THR A 165 -35.94 -14.25 9.80
C THR A 165 -36.98 -13.52 10.65
N ALA A 166 -38.21 -13.52 10.15
CA ALA A 166 -39.38 -13.47 11.01
C ALA A 166 -39.49 -14.82 11.74
N ALA A 167 -39.02 -14.85 12.99
CA ALA A 167 -39.39 -15.89 13.94
C ALA A 167 -39.71 -15.21 15.28
N ALA A 168 -41.01 -15.15 15.57
CA ALA A 168 -41.57 -14.60 16.78
C ALA A 168 -41.05 -15.34 18.02
N ALA A 169 -40.51 -14.59 18.98
CA ALA A 169 -40.36 -15.03 20.37
C ALA A 169 -41.59 -14.53 21.18
N PRO A 170 -42.14 -15.35 22.10
CA PRO A 170 -43.38 -15.04 22.79
C PRO A 170 -43.19 -13.91 23.79
N VAL A 171 -44.15 -12.99 23.79
CA VAL A 171 -44.28 -11.87 24.71
C VAL A 171 -44.70 -12.41 26.08
N ILE A 172 -43.85 -12.27 27.09
CA ILE A 172 -44.29 -12.28 28.49
C ILE A 172 -44.22 -10.83 28.96
N ALA A 173 -45.39 -10.21 29.07
CA ALA A 173 -45.56 -8.92 29.74
C ALA A 173 -45.35 -9.09 31.26
N PRO A 174 -44.83 -8.05 31.91
CA PRO A 174 -45.58 -7.52 33.05
C PRO A 174 -45.93 -6.04 32.85
N THR A 175 -47.20 -5.76 33.05
CA THR A 175 -47.80 -4.44 33.24
C THR A 175 -47.26 -3.79 34.51
N ALA A 176 -46.79 -2.54 34.43
CA ALA A 176 -47.33 -1.38 35.18
C ALA A 176 -46.42 -0.14 35.07
N THR A 177 -46.99 0.93 34.52
CA THR A 177 -46.52 2.33 34.57
C THR A 177 -46.77 2.92 35.99
N PRO A 178 -46.11 4.01 36.43
CA PRO A 178 -46.55 5.34 35.98
C PRO A 178 -45.43 6.37 35.72
N SER A 179 -45.75 7.20 34.73
CA SER A 179 -45.34 8.56 34.41
C SER A 179 -44.62 9.35 35.52
N ARG A 180 -43.42 9.86 35.19
CA ARG A 180 -42.92 11.13 35.74
C ARG A 180 -42.65 12.10 34.58
N THR A 181 -43.53 13.08 34.47
CA THR A 181 -43.44 14.25 33.60
C THR A 181 -42.44 15.23 34.20
N ALA A 182 -41.39 15.58 33.45
CA ALA A 182 -40.61 16.82 33.61
C ALA A 182 -39.87 17.11 32.29
N PRO A 183 -39.71 18.39 31.91
CA PRO A 183 -39.77 18.83 30.52
C PRO A 183 -38.52 18.51 29.71
N ALA A 184 -38.77 18.15 28.44
CA ALA A 184 -37.79 18.15 27.38
C ALA A 184 -37.17 19.55 27.24
N GLN A 185 -35.96 19.72 27.74
CA GLN A 185 -35.02 20.66 27.13
C GLN A 185 -34.47 19.97 25.89
N ALA A 186 -34.92 20.46 24.75
CA ALA A 186 -34.33 20.18 23.45
C ALA A 186 -32.88 20.67 23.46
N THR A 187 -31.95 19.79 23.82
CA THR A 187 -30.61 19.81 23.27
C THR A 187 -30.54 18.63 22.32
N THR A 188 -30.68 18.97 21.04
CA THR A 188 -30.36 18.16 19.86
C THR A 188 -29.45 16.97 20.17
N PRO A 189 -29.81 15.73 19.80
CA PRO A 189 -28.82 14.66 19.73
C PRO A 189 -27.75 15.13 18.76
N GLN A 190 -26.55 15.40 19.27
CA GLN A 190 -25.41 15.75 18.43
C GLN A 190 -25.09 14.52 17.59
N THR A 191 -25.56 14.56 16.34
CA THR A 191 -25.28 13.59 15.30
C THR A 191 -23.78 13.62 15.05
N VAL A 192 -23.06 12.64 15.60
CA VAL A 192 -21.61 12.51 15.40
C VAL A 192 -21.39 11.98 13.99
N THR A 193 -20.98 12.89 13.11
CA THR A 193 -20.65 12.56 11.71
C THR A 193 -19.42 11.64 11.66
N PRO A 194 -19.25 10.83 10.60
CA PRO A 194 -18.09 9.94 10.46
C PRO A 194 -16.77 10.72 10.47
N SER A 195 -16.81 11.96 9.95
CA SER A 195 -15.69 12.91 10.01
C SER A 195 -15.33 13.39 11.42
N GLN A 196 -16.28 13.42 12.36
CA GLN A 196 -16.01 13.76 13.76
C GLN A 196 -15.42 12.57 14.51
N LEU A 197 -15.85 11.34 14.21
CA LEU A 197 -15.23 10.13 14.76
C LEU A 197 -13.79 9.96 14.26
N ALA A 198 -13.53 10.21 12.97
CA ALA A 198 -12.19 10.15 12.39
C ALA A 198 -11.23 11.24 12.92
N ARG A 199 -11.75 12.39 13.38
CA ARG A 199 -10.94 13.46 13.98
C ARG A 199 -10.70 13.25 15.47
N GLY A 200 -11.69 12.71 16.19
CA GLY A 200 -11.63 12.50 17.64
C GLY A 200 -11.07 11.13 18.05
N THR A 201 -10.67 10.27 17.10
CA THR A 201 -10.17 8.92 17.36
C THR A 201 -8.87 8.66 16.59
N GLN A 202 -7.79 8.43 17.32
CA GLN A 202 -6.54 7.92 16.78
C GLN A 202 -6.62 6.40 16.65
N ILE A 203 -6.39 5.90 15.44
CA ILE A 203 -6.42 4.49 15.09
C ILE A 203 -4.98 4.00 14.96
N SER A 204 -4.57 3.01 15.76
CA SER A 204 -3.20 2.48 15.73
C SER A 204 -3.18 0.95 15.60
N PRO A 205 -2.41 0.36 14.67
CA PRO A 205 -2.35 -1.09 14.50
C PRO A 205 -1.61 -1.76 15.68
N ARG A 206 -2.22 -2.80 16.28
CA ARG A 206 -1.56 -3.68 17.27
C ARG A 206 -0.95 -4.86 16.55
N ARG A 207 0.39 -4.96 16.61
CA ARG A 207 1.13 -6.09 16.02
C ARG A 207 1.76 -6.94 17.10
N GLU A 208 1.74 -8.24 16.90
CA GLU A 208 2.50 -9.20 17.69
C GLU A 208 3.51 -9.90 16.78
N GLY A 209 4.78 -9.56 16.95
CA GLY A 209 5.84 -9.94 16.01
C GLY A 209 5.61 -9.35 14.62
N ASN A 210 5.46 -10.22 13.62
CA ASN A 210 5.25 -9.84 12.21
C ASN A 210 3.77 -9.97 11.77
N ARG A 211 2.83 -10.16 12.69
CA ARG A 211 1.40 -10.31 12.41
C ARG A 211 0.61 -9.14 13.00
N LEU A 212 -0.39 -8.66 12.26
CA LEU A 212 -1.37 -7.72 12.78
C LEU A 212 -2.40 -8.51 13.58
N THR A 213 -2.59 -8.15 14.84
CA THR A 213 -3.50 -8.86 15.77
C THR A 213 -4.75 -8.04 16.06
N GLY A 214 -4.74 -6.73 15.79
CA GLY A 214 -5.90 -5.89 15.96
C GLY A 214 -5.63 -4.41 15.75
N ILE A 215 -6.63 -3.59 16.08
CA ILE A 215 -6.60 -2.13 15.92
C ILE A 215 -6.98 -1.47 17.23
N ILE A 216 -6.08 -0.67 17.78
CA ILE A 216 -6.29 0.08 19.03
C ILE A 216 -7.04 1.36 18.70
N LEU A 217 -8.14 1.60 19.42
CA LEU A 217 -8.87 2.86 19.38
C LEU A 217 -8.49 3.74 20.56
N GLN A 218 -7.86 4.87 20.27
CA GLN A 218 -7.48 5.86 21.28
C GLN A 218 -8.24 7.17 21.03
N PRO A 219 -8.90 7.77 22.03
CA PRO A 219 -9.50 9.10 21.86
C PRO A 219 -8.41 10.16 21.68
N THR A 220 -8.66 11.14 20.82
CA THR A 220 -7.79 12.31 20.59
C THR A 220 -8.23 13.51 21.44
N ASP A 221 -9.53 13.62 21.74
CA ASP A 221 -10.14 14.67 22.56
C ASP A 221 -10.79 14.06 23.84
N ASP A 222 -11.90 14.61 24.33
CA ASP A 222 -12.66 14.13 25.51
C ASP A 222 -13.28 12.71 25.34
N GLY A 223 -13.02 12.04 24.22
CA GLY A 223 -13.48 10.69 23.93
C GLY A 223 -14.99 10.55 23.67
N SER A 224 -15.72 11.65 23.57
CA SER A 224 -17.18 11.68 23.34
C SER A 224 -17.59 11.00 22.03
N ALA A 225 -16.78 11.11 20.98
CA ALA A 225 -17.00 10.43 19.70
C ALA A 225 -16.85 8.90 19.84
N LEU A 226 -15.84 8.44 20.57
CA LEU A 226 -15.60 7.01 20.82
C LEU A 226 -16.69 6.41 21.71
N ALA A 227 -17.08 7.14 22.77
CA ALA A 227 -18.13 6.73 23.70
C ALA A 227 -19.52 6.70 23.03
N SER A 228 -19.82 7.66 22.14
CA SER A 228 -21.07 7.66 21.37
C SER A 228 -21.15 6.53 20.35
N ALA A 229 -20.00 6.06 19.85
CA ALA A 229 -19.90 4.85 19.05
C ALA A 229 -19.98 3.54 19.87
N GLY A 230 -19.99 3.61 21.21
CA GLY A 230 -20.10 2.46 22.12
C GLY A 230 -18.77 1.84 22.55
N PHE A 231 -17.65 2.45 22.16
CA PHE A 231 -16.31 1.99 22.48
C PHE A 231 -15.75 2.66 23.75
N GLN A 232 -14.79 2.01 24.38
CA GLN A 232 -14.02 2.55 25.50
C GLN A 232 -12.59 2.87 25.06
N PRO A 233 -11.94 3.87 25.69
CA PRO A 233 -10.53 4.16 25.43
C PRO A 233 -9.65 2.93 25.68
N GLY A 234 -8.83 2.57 24.70
CA GLY A 234 -7.94 1.41 24.78
C GLY A 234 -8.58 0.09 24.34
N ASP A 235 -9.83 0.09 23.85
CA ASP A 235 -10.40 -1.07 23.18
C ASP A 235 -9.53 -1.47 21.97
N VAL A 236 -9.25 -2.77 21.85
CA VAL A 236 -8.54 -3.32 20.70
C VAL A 236 -9.51 -4.13 19.86
N ILE A 237 -9.78 -3.66 18.65
CA ILE A 237 -10.63 -4.39 17.72
C ILE A 237 -9.87 -5.61 17.19
N VAL A 238 -10.45 -6.79 17.38
CA VAL A 238 -9.90 -8.07 16.93
C VAL A 238 -10.69 -8.67 15.77
N ALA A 239 -12.00 -8.39 15.68
CA ALA A 239 -12.84 -8.84 14.57
C ALA A 239 -14.01 -7.87 14.29
N ILE A 240 -14.51 -7.87 13.06
CA ILE A 240 -15.67 -7.06 12.62
C ILE A 240 -16.60 -7.95 11.80
N ASP A 241 -17.89 -7.96 12.13
CA ASP A 241 -18.93 -8.77 11.50
C ASP A 241 -18.58 -10.26 11.41
N GLY A 242 -17.75 -10.74 12.36
CA GLY A 242 -17.25 -12.11 12.43
C GLY A 242 -15.91 -12.35 11.73
N GLU A 243 -15.37 -11.37 11.00
CA GLU A 243 -14.10 -11.50 10.29
C GLU A 243 -12.92 -10.98 11.13
N PRO A 244 -11.89 -11.80 11.41
CA PRO A 244 -10.71 -11.41 12.18
C PRO A 244 -9.77 -10.47 11.40
N ILE A 245 -9.20 -9.48 12.09
CA ILE A 245 -8.24 -8.55 11.50
C ILE A 245 -6.83 -9.18 11.54
N GLN A 246 -6.32 -9.61 10.39
CA GLN A 246 -4.99 -10.26 10.28
C GLN A 246 -4.00 -9.51 9.37
N ASP A 247 -4.46 -8.49 8.64
CA ASP A 247 -3.71 -7.76 7.61
C ASP A 247 -4.00 -6.24 7.65
N MET A 248 -2.98 -5.43 7.33
CA MET A 248 -3.08 -3.98 7.12
C MET A 248 -4.06 -3.56 6.02
N GLY A 249 -4.24 -4.36 4.95
CA GLY A 249 -5.25 -4.09 3.91
C GLY A 249 -6.67 -4.15 4.46
N GLN A 250 -6.92 -5.06 5.39
CA GLN A 250 -8.20 -5.17 6.10
C GLN A 250 -8.43 -4.03 7.08
N ALA A 251 -7.36 -3.50 7.69
CA ALA A 251 -7.44 -2.35 8.60
C ALA A 251 -7.87 -1.04 7.92
N ALA A 252 -7.41 -0.80 6.68
CA ALA A 252 -7.83 0.38 5.92
C ALA A 252 -9.31 0.29 5.50
N THR A 253 -9.72 -0.87 5.00
CA THR A 253 -11.12 -1.16 4.64
C THR A 253 -12.04 -1.04 5.85
N PHE A 254 -11.57 -1.45 7.02
CA PHE A 254 -12.27 -1.26 8.29
C PHE A 254 -12.52 0.22 8.62
N ALA A 255 -11.52 1.09 8.49
CA ALA A 255 -11.69 2.51 8.79
C ALA A 255 -12.81 3.14 7.95
N THR A 256 -12.91 2.74 6.67
CA THR A 256 -14.00 3.14 5.78
C THR A 256 -15.36 2.56 6.18
N ARG A 257 -15.43 1.29 6.60
CA ARG A 257 -16.69 0.65 7.03
C ARG A 257 -17.19 1.19 8.38
N MET A 258 -16.29 1.46 9.32
CA MET A 258 -16.66 2.10 10.59
C MET A 258 -17.24 3.49 10.34
N ALA A 259 -16.73 4.22 9.35
CA ALA A 259 -17.33 5.48 8.92
C ALA A 259 -18.73 5.33 8.29
N SER A 260 -19.12 4.15 7.82
CA SER A 260 -20.41 3.93 7.12
C SER A 260 -21.61 3.61 8.01
N GLY A 261 -21.38 3.31 9.30
CA GLY A 261 -22.38 3.59 10.33
C GLY A 261 -22.94 2.44 11.17
N ASN A 262 -22.85 1.19 10.75
CA ASN A 262 -23.37 0.06 11.54
C ASN A 262 -22.53 -1.20 11.32
N ALA A 263 -21.70 -1.55 12.30
CA ALA A 263 -20.92 -2.81 12.27
C ALA A 263 -20.94 -3.49 13.64
N MET A 264 -20.96 -4.82 13.66
CA MET A 264 -20.76 -5.60 14.88
C MET A 264 -19.27 -5.79 15.09
N VAL A 265 -18.72 -5.27 16.18
CA VAL A 265 -17.27 -5.26 16.40
C VAL A 265 -16.94 -6.07 17.65
N GLN A 266 -16.01 -7.01 17.52
CA GLN A 266 -15.42 -7.70 18.66
C GLN A 266 -14.19 -6.92 19.11
N VAL A 267 -14.22 -6.48 20.36
CA VAL A 267 -13.14 -5.72 21.00
C VAL A 267 -12.57 -6.51 22.16
N GLU A 268 -11.25 -6.51 22.29
CA GLU A 268 -10.55 -6.93 23.49
C GLU A 268 -10.51 -5.74 24.46
N ARG A 269 -11.19 -5.88 25.60
CA ARG A 269 -11.27 -4.89 26.66
C ARG A 269 -10.74 -5.51 27.95
N GLY A 270 -9.61 -5.01 28.45
CA GLY A 270 -8.97 -5.56 29.65
C GLY A 270 -8.54 -7.03 29.51
N GLY A 271 -8.31 -7.51 28.29
CA GLY A 271 -7.95 -8.90 27.98
C GLY A 271 -9.13 -9.84 27.72
N GLU A 272 -10.37 -9.36 27.82
CA GLU A 272 -11.58 -10.14 27.50
C GLU A 272 -12.19 -9.67 26.17
N THR A 273 -12.67 -10.61 25.33
CA THR A 273 -13.31 -10.27 24.05
C THR A 273 -14.80 -10.00 24.25
N VAL A 274 -15.22 -8.77 23.98
CA VAL A 274 -16.59 -8.28 24.11
C VAL A 274 -17.14 -7.89 22.74
N SER A 275 -18.39 -8.27 22.45
CA SER A 275 -19.07 -7.82 21.23
C SER A 275 -19.78 -6.48 21.46
N VAL A 276 -19.38 -5.46 20.71
CA VAL A 276 -19.90 -4.10 20.75
C VAL A 276 -20.53 -3.75 19.41
N ARG A 277 -21.77 -3.25 19.42
CA ARG A 277 -22.40 -2.72 18.21
C ARG A 277 -21.93 -1.27 18.01
N ALA A 278 -21.10 -1.03 17.01
CA ALA A 278 -20.65 0.30 16.63
C ALA A 278 -21.78 1.07 15.95
N ARG A 279 -22.12 2.25 16.47
CA ARG A 279 -23.10 3.16 15.86
C ARG A 279 -22.40 4.45 15.47
N VAL A 280 -22.22 4.67 14.17
CA VAL A 280 -21.67 5.92 13.64
C VAL A 280 -22.77 6.53 12.77
N ALA A 281 -23.15 7.79 13.01
CA ALA A 281 -24.20 8.41 12.21
C ALA A 281 -23.63 8.75 10.82
N GLN A 282 -24.43 8.55 9.76
CA GLN A 282 -24.07 8.93 8.39
C GLN A 282 -23.98 10.45 8.23
#